data_AF-A0A8C2SEH4-F1
#
_entry.id   AF-A0A8C2SEH4-F1
#
_cell.length_a   1.000
_cell.length_b   1.000
_cell.length_c   1.000
_cell.angle_alpha   90.00
_cell.angle_beta   90.00
_cell.angle_gamma   90.00
#
_symmetry.space_group_name_H-M   'P 1'
#
loop_
_entity.id
_entity.type
_entity.pdbx_description
1 polymer ?
#
loop_
_entity_poly.entity_id
_entity_poly.type
_entity_poly.pdbx_seq_one_letter_code
_entity_poly.pdbx_strand_id
1 'polypeptide(L)'
;MPWSWEALWEWNAGKKPAQLSVQVPRPCARLCTCAECDRSARSIGCGQRNRACALLPRGPVWWVLPSSLRCIRDSPSSHPGPPCVLELGMFPELNNLLNTTPEGAEQGKLTLLCDAKTDGSFLVHHFLSFYLKANCKVCFVALVQSFSHYNIVGQKLGVSLTAARERGQLVVLEGLKSAVDVFFRPREEPHPLQFLREANAGDLQPLYAFVRDALQPVDSGEAAWRCPVLLVDDLSVLLSLGVGPVAVLDFVHYCRATVCQEWKGNVVCLVHDSGDTEDEESDVLLNGLSHQSHLILRAEGLATGFCKDVHGQLRILWRRPLQPNTHQDRSLTYQYKIQDKSVSFFAKGMSPAVL
;
A
#
# COMPACT_ATOMS: atom_id res chain seq x y z
N MET A 1 -25.98 -15.39 12.43
CA MET A 1 -26.04 -14.24 13.36
C MET A 1 -24.86 -13.33 13.06
N PRO A 2 -25.08 -12.11 12.57
CA PRO A 2 -24.01 -11.17 12.33
C PRO A 2 -23.62 -10.52 13.67
N TRP A 3 -22.32 -10.38 13.89
CA TRP A 3 -21.75 -9.80 15.09
C TRP A 3 -22.11 -8.31 15.13
N SER A 4 -22.90 -7.88 16.11
CA SER A 4 -23.21 -6.46 16.32
C SER A 4 -22.03 -5.77 16.99
N TRP A 5 -21.82 -4.51 16.63
CA TRP A 5 -20.79 -3.62 17.15
C TRP A 5 -20.80 -3.42 18.69
N GLU A 6 -21.87 -3.84 19.38
CA GLU A 6 -22.02 -3.70 20.83
C GLU A 6 -21.09 -4.62 21.63
N ALA A 7 -20.74 -5.80 21.11
CA ALA A 7 -19.87 -6.75 21.80
C ALA A 7 -18.41 -6.27 21.93
N LEU A 8 -17.97 -5.34 21.07
CA LEU A 8 -16.61 -4.78 21.13
C LEU A 8 -16.48 -3.64 22.16
N TRP A 9 -17.59 -2.97 22.50
CA TRP A 9 -17.60 -1.92 23.52
C TRP A 9 -17.57 -2.48 24.94
N GLU A 10 -18.32 -3.56 25.21
CA GLU A 10 -18.36 -4.19 26.54
C GLU A 10 -17.04 -4.84 26.95
N TRP A 11 -16.19 -5.26 26.00
CA TRP A 11 -14.87 -5.83 26.33
C TRP A 11 -13.88 -4.78 26.86
N ASN A 12 -14.03 -3.50 26.49
CA ASN A 12 -13.12 -2.43 26.90
C ASN A 12 -13.55 -1.68 28.16
N ALA A 13 -14.82 -1.77 28.57
CA ALA A 13 -15.33 -1.08 29.77
C ALA A 13 -14.90 -1.74 31.10
N GLY A 14 -14.32 -2.94 31.08
CA GLY A 14 -13.98 -3.72 32.27
C GLY A 14 -12.55 -3.57 32.82
N LYS A 15 -11.65 -2.83 32.16
CA LYS A 15 -10.24 -2.73 32.60
C LYS A 15 -9.97 -1.39 33.28
N LYS A 16 -9.89 -1.42 34.62
CA LYS A 16 -9.35 -0.31 35.43
C LYS A 16 -7.93 0.07 34.94
N PRO A 17 -7.60 1.36 34.76
CA PRO A 17 -6.24 1.76 34.49
C PRO A 17 -5.40 1.62 35.77
N ALA A 18 -4.29 0.91 35.68
CA ALA A 18 -3.26 0.90 36.70
C ALA A 18 -2.60 2.29 36.76
N GLN A 19 -2.56 2.90 37.95
CA GLN A 19 -1.82 4.13 38.22
C GLN A 19 -0.32 3.86 38.03
N LEU A 20 0.28 4.46 36.99
CA LEU A 20 1.72 4.72 36.96
C LEU A 20 1.96 6.16 37.39
N SER A 21 2.62 6.33 38.53
CA SER A 21 3.14 7.59 39.03
C SER A 21 4.37 8.01 38.20
N VAL A 22 4.21 9.05 37.39
CA VAL A 22 5.33 9.72 36.71
C VAL A 22 5.88 10.79 37.65
N GLN A 23 7.08 10.57 38.19
CA GLN A 23 7.84 11.60 38.90
C GLN A 23 8.39 12.63 37.90
N VAL A 24 8.03 13.90 38.11
CA VAL A 24 8.53 15.06 37.37
C VAL A 24 9.91 15.46 37.92
N PRO A 25 10.97 15.56 37.10
CA PRO A 25 12.21 16.19 37.54
C PRO A 25 12.06 17.72 37.52
N ARG A 26 12.42 18.37 38.63
CA ARG A 26 12.53 19.83 38.76
C ARG A 26 13.69 20.38 37.90
N PRO A 27 13.57 21.58 37.32
CA PRO A 27 14.70 22.22 36.64
C PRO A 27 15.62 22.89 37.67
N CYS A 28 16.91 22.55 37.63
CA CYS A 28 17.97 23.33 38.27
C CYS A 28 18.38 24.46 37.31
N ALA A 29 18.06 25.69 37.69
CA ALA A 29 18.61 26.89 37.10
C ALA A 29 20.11 27.01 37.44
N ARG A 30 20.95 27.22 36.43
CA ARG A 30 22.17 28.04 36.55
C ARG A 30 22.38 28.84 35.28
N LEU A 31 22.42 30.16 35.47
CA LEU A 31 22.86 31.16 34.52
C LEU A 31 24.33 30.91 34.11
N CYS A 32 24.64 31.15 32.84
CA CYS A 32 25.84 31.86 32.42
C CYS A 32 25.55 32.57 31.09
N THR A 33 25.42 33.88 31.17
CA THR A 33 25.50 34.84 30.06
C THR A 33 26.95 35.01 29.62
N CYS A 34 27.22 35.08 28.31
CA CYS A 34 28.13 36.09 27.75
C CYS A 34 27.96 36.14 26.21
N ALA A 35 27.79 37.37 25.75
CA ALA A 35 27.65 37.80 24.37
C ALA A 35 29.01 38.03 23.70
N GLU A 36 28.97 38.05 22.36
CA GLU A 36 29.84 38.80 21.43
C GLU A 36 31.37 38.58 21.45
N CYS A 37 31.89 38.06 20.33
CA CYS A 37 32.93 38.79 19.60
C CYS A 37 33.03 38.31 18.14
N ASP A 38 32.74 39.25 17.25
CA ASP A 38 32.91 39.21 15.80
C ASP A 38 34.28 39.81 15.44
N ARG A 39 35.03 39.18 14.51
CA ARG A 39 36.01 39.79 13.56
C ARG A 39 37.03 38.79 12.97
N SER A 40 36.89 38.56 11.67
CA SER A 40 37.92 38.72 10.61
C SER A 40 39.42 38.76 10.99
N ALA A 41 40.24 37.86 10.43
CA ALA A 41 41.40 38.21 9.57
C ALA A 41 42.19 36.98 8.99
N ARG A 42 42.30 37.01 7.65
CA ARG A 42 43.34 36.55 6.69
C ARG A 42 44.56 35.70 7.12
N SER A 43 44.81 34.69 6.27
CA SER A 43 46.08 34.24 5.64
C SER A 43 47.33 33.93 6.48
N ILE A 44 47.91 32.74 6.27
CA ILE A 44 49.29 32.50 5.78
C ILE A 44 49.44 30.98 5.52
N GLY A 45 50.04 30.62 4.39
CA GLY A 45 50.33 29.25 4.00
C GLY A 45 51.73 28.76 4.40
N CYS A 46 51.90 27.44 4.41
CA CYS A 46 53.13 26.66 4.23
C CYS A 46 52.68 25.18 4.30
N GLY A 47 53.04 24.21 3.46
CA GLY A 47 54.23 24.02 2.64
C GLY A 47 54.88 22.68 3.03
N GLN A 48 54.89 21.72 2.08
CA GLN A 48 55.79 20.54 1.97
C GLN A 48 55.54 19.29 2.86
N ARG A 49 55.20 18.15 2.24
CA ARG A 49 56.05 16.99 1.84
C ARG A 49 56.68 16.21 3.01
N ASN A 50 56.29 14.94 3.23
CA ASN A 50 57.04 13.75 2.75
C ASN A 50 56.50 12.42 3.32
N ARG A 51 56.81 11.36 2.56
CA ARG A 51 56.55 9.93 2.75
C ARG A 51 57.18 9.34 4.01
N ALA A 52 56.60 8.25 4.53
CA ALA A 52 57.16 6.89 4.52
C ALA A 52 56.82 6.07 5.79
N CYS A 53 56.51 4.78 5.55
CA CYS A 53 56.34 3.71 6.52
C CYS A 53 57.56 3.53 7.46
N ALA A 54 57.31 3.13 8.71
CA ALA A 54 57.60 1.78 9.22
C ALA A 54 57.68 1.75 10.77
N LEU A 55 57.42 0.54 11.31
CA LEU A 55 57.82 -0.01 12.62
C LEU A 55 56.80 0.01 13.78
N LEU A 56 56.29 -1.19 14.04
CA LEU A 56 55.70 -1.71 15.29
C LEU A 56 56.68 -1.59 16.48
N PRO A 57 56.21 -1.72 17.75
CA PRO A 57 56.25 -3.06 18.39
C PRO A 57 55.16 -3.38 19.46
N ARG A 58 54.96 -4.70 19.64
CA ARG A 58 54.62 -5.49 20.87
C ARG A 58 53.15 -5.62 21.34
N GLY A 59 52.64 -6.88 21.28
CA GLY A 59 51.40 -7.40 21.91
C GLY A 59 51.57 -7.74 23.42
N PRO A 60 50.94 -8.78 24.03
CA PRO A 60 50.07 -9.89 23.54
C PRO A 60 48.70 -10.01 24.30
N VAL A 61 47.76 -10.94 24.04
CA VAL A 61 47.64 -12.27 24.71
C VAL A 61 46.39 -13.07 24.22
N TRP A 62 46.64 -14.32 23.75
CA TRP A 62 45.94 -15.63 23.92
C TRP A 62 44.39 -15.78 23.81
N TRP A 63 43.88 -16.69 22.95
CA TRP A 63 43.70 -18.15 23.17
C TRP A 63 43.30 -18.90 21.87
N VAL A 64 43.37 -20.23 21.94
CA VAL A 64 43.74 -21.18 20.89
C VAL A 64 42.77 -22.39 20.90
N LEU A 65 42.35 -22.83 19.69
CA LEU A 65 41.94 -24.20 19.23
C LEU A 65 40.64 -24.87 19.77
N PRO A 66 40.15 -25.99 19.15
CA PRO A 66 40.65 -26.72 17.97
C PRO A 66 39.62 -27.11 16.88
N SER A 67 40.20 -27.44 15.72
CA SER A 67 39.62 -28.14 14.57
C SER A 67 39.63 -29.66 14.75
N SER A 68 38.63 -30.37 14.22
CA SER A 68 38.79 -31.71 13.63
C SER A 68 37.54 -32.11 12.83
N LEU A 69 37.71 -32.39 11.52
CA LEU A 69 37.24 -33.62 10.83
C LEU A 69 37.34 -33.52 9.29
N ARG A 70 38.30 -34.31 8.79
CA ARG A 70 38.49 -35.03 7.51
C ARG A 70 37.63 -34.70 6.28
N CYS A 71 38.34 -34.46 5.18
CA CYS A 71 37.87 -34.61 3.80
C CYS A 71 37.89 -36.08 3.36
N ILE A 72 36.81 -36.55 2.75
CA ILE A 72 36.79 -37.69 1.82
C ILE A 72 36.21 -37.18 0.50
N ARG A 73 36.96 -37.40 -0.58
CA ARG A 73 36.54 -37.21 -1.98
C ARG A 73 35.60 -38.35 -2.35
N ASP A 74 34.47 -38.00 -2.95
CA ASP A 74 33.84 -38.77 -4.03
C ASP A 74 33.00 -37.81 -4.90
N SER A 75 32.94 -38.09 -6.19
CA SER A 75 32.11 -37.43 -7.22
C SER A 75 31.72 -38.52 -8.23
N PRO A 76 30.73 -38.35 -9.14
CA PRO A 76 29.67 -37.34 -9.27
C PRO A 76 28.27 -37.99 -9.49
N SER A 77 27.28 -37.18 -9.87
CA SER A 77 25.97 -37.53 -10.48
C SER A 77 24.72 -37.44 -9.58
N SER A 78 24.10 -36.26 -9.61
CA SER A 78 22.67 -36.09 -9.79
C SER A 78 22.42 -34.60 -9.93
N HIS A 79 21.76 -34.20 -11.01
CA HIS A 79 21.26 -32.84 -11.15
C HIS A 79 20.33 -32.54 -9.99
N PRO A 80 20.58 -31.51 -9.16
CA PRO A 80 19.46 -30.91 -8.45
C PRO A 80 18.67 -30.15 -9.52
N GLY A 81 17.45 -30.58 -9.78
CA GLY A 81 16.46 -29.71 -10.40
C GLY A 81 16.40 -28.38 -9.65
N PRO A 82 15.94 -27.29 -10.28
CA PRO A 82 15.85 -26.01 -9.60
C PRO A 82 15.07 -26.24 -8.29
N PRO A 83 15.52 -25.66 -7.16
CA PRO A 83 14.74 -25.75 -5.95
C PRO A 83 13.37 -25.20 -6.30
N CYS A 84 12.32 -26.01 -6.14
CA CYS A 84 10.97 -25.48 -5.97
C CYS A 84 11.03 -24.58 -4.76
N VAL A 85 11.37 -23.32 -4.99
CA VAL A 85 11.07 -22.24 -4.08
C VAL A 85 9.56 -22.29 -4.02
N LEU A 86 9.04 -22.91 -2.97
CA LEU A 86 7.67 -22.71 -2.55
C LEU A 86 7.55 -21.21 -2.39
N GLU A 87 7.01 -20.53 -3.42
CA GLU A 87 6.66 -19.12 -3.36
C GLU A 87 5.57 -18.99 -2.30
N LEU A 88 6.03 -18.85 -1.05
CA LEU A 88 5.22 -18.45 0.08
C LEU A 88 4.85 -16.99 -0.11
N GLY A 89 3.84 -16.76 -0.95
CA GLY A 89 3.08 -15.53 -0.92
C GLY A 89 2.60 -15.11 -2.29
N MET A 90 1.36 -15.41 -2.59
CA MET A 90 0.51 -14.56 -3.43
C MET A 90 -0.94 -15.04 -3.31
N PHE A 91 -1.86 -14.33 -3.93
CA PHE A 91 -3.01 -14.96 -4.57
C PHE A 91 -2.57 -15.39 -5.98
N PRO A 92 -1.75 -16.46 -6.15
CA PRO A 92 -1.21 -16.83 -7.45
C PRO A 92 -2.34 -17.13 -8.43
N GLU A 93 -3.45 -17.65 -7.89
CA GLU A 93 -4.67 -17.87 -8.64
C GLU A 93 -5.24 -16.59 -9.22
N LEU A 94 -5.29 -15.48 -8.46
CA LEU A 94 -5.77 -14.19 -9.02
C LEU A 94 -4.83 -13.70 -10.12
N ASN A 95 -3.51 -13.80 -9.93
CA ASN A 95 -2.56 -13.45 -10.97
C ASN A 95 -2.73 -14.30 -12.24
N ASN A 96 -2.95 -15.60 -12.08
CA ASN A 96 -3.21 -16.52 -13.18
C ASN A 96 -4.51 -16.15 -13.91
N LEU A 97 -5.58 -15.81 -13.17
CA LEU A 97 -6.84 -15.33 -13.75
C LEU A 97 -6.66 -14.05 -14.56
N LEU A 98 -5.81 -13.14 -14.05
CA LEU A 98 -5.50 -11.87 -14.70
C LEU A 98 -4.41 -11.99 -15.79
N ASN A 99 -3.77 -13.16 -15.92
CA ASN A 99 -2.59 -13.40 -16.77
C ASN A 99 -1.49 -12.36 -16.53
N THR A 100 -1.22 -12.04 -15.27
CA THR A 100 -0.24 -11.01 -14.86
C THR A 100 0.80 -11.58 -13.90
N THR A 101 2.01 -11.02 -13.93
CA THR A 101 3.06 -11.28 -12.93
C THR A 101 3.67 -9.96 -12.46
N PRO A 102 4.28 -9.91 -11.26
CA PRO A 102 4.97 -8.71 -10.79
C PRO A 102 6.02 -8.19 -11.79
N GLU A 103 6.69 -9.06 -12.53
CA GLU A 103 7.69 -8.75 -13.55
C GLU A 103 7.05 -8.30 -14.88
N GLY A 104 5.80 -8.68 -15.13
CA GLY A 104 5.06 -8.39 -16.37
C GLY A 104 3.95 -7.35 -16.24
N ALA A 105 3.82 -6.66 -15.10
CA ALA A 105 2.73 -5.72 -14.85
C ALA A 105 2.59 -4.68 -15.97
N GLU A 106 1.41 -4.63 -16.60
CA GLU A 106 1.08 -3.61 -17.60
C GLU A 106 1.19 -2.21 -16.98
N GLN A 107 1.57 -1.24 -17.79
CA GLN A 107 1.77 0.15 -17.40
C GLN A 107 0.67 1.05 -18.01
N GLY A 108 0.40 2.17 -17.35
CA GLY A 108 -0.56 3.15 -17.82
C GLY A 108 -2.03 2.72 -17.62
N LYS A 109 -2.32 1.86 -16.64
CA LYS A 109 -3.65 1.31 -16.42
C LYS A 109 -4.33 1.89 -15.19
N LEU A 110 -5.65 2.07 -15.32
CA LEU A 110 -6.58 2.29 -14.22
C LEU A 110 -7.35 0.98 -13.99
N THR A 111 -7.18 0.39 -12.80
CA THR A 111 -7.93 -0.78 -12.33
C THR A 111 -8.94 -0.32 -11.28
N LEU A 112 -10.21 -0.62 -11.50
CA LEU A 112 -11.26 -0.38 -10.53
C LEU A 112 -11.58 -1.68 -9.79
N LEU A 113 -11.59 -1.59 -8.46
CA LEU A 113 -12.08 -2.62 -7.57
C LEU A 113 -13.48 -2.18 -7.13
N CYS A 114 -14.43 -3.09 -7.20
CA CYS A 114 -15.78 -2.85 -6.74
C CYS A 114 -16.16 -3.99 -5.81
N ASP A 115 -16.87 -3.69 -4.74
CA ASP A 115 -17.49 -4.71 -3.90
C ASP A 115 -18.96 -4.39 -3.62
N ALA A 116 -19.79 -5.43 -3.69
CA ALA A 116 -21.22 -5.34 -3.52
C ALA A 116 -21.68 -6.45 -2.59
N LYS A 117 -22.28 -6.11 -1.45
CA LYS A 117 -22.81 -7.10 -0.48
C LYS A 117 -21.74 -8.11 0.02
N THR A 118 -20.46 -7.75 -0.05
CA THR A 118 -19.30 -8.52 0.41
C THR A 118 -18.12 -7.56 0.65
N ASP A 119 -17.07 -8.02 1.33
CA ASP A 119 -15.84 -7.24 1.56
C ASP A 119 -14.82 -7.52 0.45
N GLY A 120 -14.49 -6.48 -0.32
CA GLY A 120 -13.49 -6.50 -1.41
C GLY A 120 -12.07 -6.12 -0.98
N SER A 121 -11.83 -5.81 0.30
CA SER A 121 -10.52 -5.34 0.80
C SER A 121 -9.36 -6.30 0.51
N PHE A 122 -9.63 -7.61 0.36
CA PHE A 122 -8.61 -8.59 -0.03
C PHE A 122 -7.97 -8.26 -1.39
N LEU A 123 -8.69 -7.60 -2.31
CA LEU A 123 -8.16 -7.11 -3.58
C LEU A 123 -7.20 -5.93 -3.38
N VAL A 124 -7.49 -5.02 -2.44
CA VAL A 124 -6.57 -3.93 -2.07
C VAL A 124 -5.27 -4.50 -1.52
N HIS A 125 -5.36 -5.46 -0.59
CA HIS A 125 -4.20 -6.17 -0.05
C HIS A 125 -3.40 -6.91 -1.13
N HIS A 126 -4.09 -7.49 -2.10
CA HIS A 126 -3.46 -8.11 -3.27
C HIS A 126 -2.61 -7.11 -4.05
N PHE A 127 -3.21 -6.01 -4.52
CA PHE A 127 -2.52 -5.03 -5.36
C PHE A 127 -1.40 -4.31 -4.62
N LEU A 128 -1.60 -3.98 -3.33
CA LEU A 128 -0.53 -3.40 -2.50
C LEU A 128 0.69 -4.32 -2.46
N SER A 129 0.47 -5.60 -2.17
CA SER A 129 1.56 -6.59 -2.10
C SER A 129 2.18 -6.84 -3.48
N PHE A 130 1.35 -6.93 -4.52
CA PHE A 130 1.76 -7.14 -5.91
C PHE A 130 2.73 -6.06 -6.38
N TYR A 131 2.37 -4.78 -6.23
CA TYR A 131 3.20 -3.68 -6.73
C TYR A 131 4.47 -3.46 -5.90
N LEU A 132 4.44 -3.73 -4.60
CA LEU A 132 5.65 -3.69 -3.78
C LEU A 132 6.66 -4.77 -4.18
N LYS A 133 6.18 -5.99 -4.48
CA LYS A 133 7.02 -7.08 -5.02
C LYS A 133 7.51 -6.79 -6.44
N ALA A 134 6.71 -6.11 -7.26
CA ALA A 134 7.07 -5.64 -8.59
C ALA A 134 8.10 -4.48 -8.61
N ASN A 135 8.70 -4.14 -7.46
CA ASN A 135 9.65 -3.05 -7.29
C ASN A 135 9.11 -1.68 -7.76
N CYS A 136 7.81 -1.42 -7.57
CA CYS A 136 7.17 -0.16 -7.93
C CYS A 136 7.15 0.82 -6.75
N LYS A 137 7.17 2.13 -7.02
CA LYS A 137 6.95 3.17 -5.99
C LYS A 137 5.46 3.30 -5.77
N VAL A 138 4.98 3.11 -4.55
CA VAL A 138 3.55 3.09 -4.22
C VAL A 138 3.20 4.29 -3.33
N CYS A 139 2.24 5.10 -3.77
CA CYS A 139 1.51 6.02 -2.91
C CYS A 139 0.19 5.36 -2.54
N PHE A 140 0.04 5.06 -1.26
CA PHE A 140 -1.13 4.37 -0.73
C PHE A 140 -1.98 5.32 0.10
N VAL A 141 -3.16 5.64 -0.40
CA VAL A 141 -4.16 6.46 0.27
C VAL A 141 -5.14 5.51 0.96
N ALA A 142 -4.90 5.27 2.24
CA ALA A 142 -5.69 4.38 3.09
C ALA A 142 -6.74 5.20 3.85
N LEU A 143 -7.90 5.40 3.24
CA LEU A 143 -9.00 6.21 3.77
C LEU A 143 -9.74 5.52 4.92
N VAL A 144 -9.75 4.19 4.99
CA VAL A 144 -10.54 3.44 5.98
C VAL A 144 -9.67 2.78 7.04
N GLN A 145 -8.68 1.97 6.63
CA GLN A 145 -7.92 1.14 7.56
C GLN A 145 -6.58 1.76 7.94
N SER A 146 -6.09 1.45 9.15
CA SER A 146 -4.79 1.94 9.62
C SER A 146 -3.60 1.28 8.90
N PHE A 147 -2.46 1.95 8.89
CA PHE A 147 -1.20 1.36 8.42
C PHE A 147 -0.87 0.06 9.15
N SER A 148 -1.13 -0.01 10.47
CA SER A 148 -0.90 -1.20 11.28
C SER A 148 -1.71 -2.40 10.78
N HIS A 149 -2.98 -2.19 10.39
CA HIS A 149 -3.82 -3.24 9.82
C HIS A 149 -3.22 -3.77 8.52
N TYR A 150 -2.92 -2.87 7.58
CA TYR A 150 -2.29 -3.25 6.31
C TYR A 150 -0.93 -3.92 6.50
N ASN A 151 -0.13 -3.50 7.49
CA ASN A 151 1.18 -4.08 7.74
C ASN A 151 1.08 -5.51 8.28
N ILE A 152 0.13 -5.80 9.18
CA ILE A 152 -0.12 -7.16 9.68
C ILE A 152 -0.53 -8.09 8.54
N VAL A 153 -1.46 -7.66 7.70
CA VAL A 153 -1.90 -8.46 6.54
C VAL A 153 -0.78 -8.59 5.51
N GLY A 154 -0.06 -7.51 5.23
CA GLY A 154 1.10 -7.49 4.33
C GLY A 154 2.17 -8.51 4.75
N GLN A 155 2.48 -8.60 6.05
CA GLN A 155 3.42 -9.59 6.57
C GLN A 155 2.95 -11.03 6.29
N LYS A 156 1.64 -11.31 6.41
CA LYS A 156 1.07 -12.62 6.03
C LYS A 156 1.21 -12.90 4.54
N LEU A 157 1.20 -11.86 3.70
CA LEU A 157 1.40 -11.93 2.24
C LEU A 157 2.87 -11.88 1.81
N GLY A 158 3.80 -11.84 2.76
CA GLY A 158 5.24 -11.84 2.53
C GLY A 158 5.84 -10.49 2.16
N VAL A 159 5.16 -9.37 2.50
CA VAL A 159 5.70 -8.01 2.35
C VAL A 159 5.77 -7.28 3.68
N SER A 160 6.87 -6.56 3.92
CA SER A 160 6.98 -5.65 5.07
C SER A 160 6.70 -4.23 4.60
N LEU A 161 5.55 -3.68 5.01
CA LEU A 161 5.20 -2.29 4.66
C LEU A 161 6.09 -1.29 5.39
N THR A 162 6.50 -1.61 6.62
CA THR A 162 7.49 -0.81 7.37
C THR A 162 8.80 -0.69 6.60
N ALA A 163 9.36 -1.81 6.14
CA ALA A 163 10.59 -1.79 5.36
C ALA A 163 10.42 -1.08 4.01
N ALA A 164 9.23 -1.18 3.38
CA ALA A 164 8.92 -0.47 2.13
C ALA A 164 8.86 1.05 2.33
N ARG A 165 8.34 1.48 3.48
CA ARG A 165 8.29 2.89 3.86
C ARG A 165 9.67 3.44 4.19
N GLU A 166 10.47 2.71 4.97
CA GLU A 166 11.83 3.11 5.37
C GLU A 166 12.77 3.31 4.16
N ARG A 167 12.64 2.47 3.13
CA ARG A 167 13.41 2.61 1.88
C ARG A 167 12.82 3.62 0.88
N GLY A 168 11.73 4.31 1.24
CA GLY A 168 11.07 5.28 0.36
C GLY A 168 10.29 4.68 -0.83
N GLN A 169 10.07 3.37 -0.85
CA GLN A 169 9.24 2.72 -1.87
C GLN A 169 7.75 2.97 -1.63
N LEU A 170 7.32 3.03 -0.37
CA LEU A 170 5.92 3.20 0.03
C LEU A 170 5.70 4.52 0.78
N VAL A 171 4.82 5.37 0.26
CA VAL A 171 4.31 6.56 0.94
C VAL A 171 2.85 6.29 1.32
N VAL A 172 2.47 6.50 2.58
CA VAL A 172 1.10 6.19 3.05
C VAL A 172 0.44 7.43 3.64
N LEU A 173 -0.80 7.69 3.22
CA LEU A 173 -1.72 8.62 3.87
C LEU A 173 -2.78 7.82 4.63
N GLU A 174 -2.82 7.93 5.96
CA GLU A 174 -3.86 7.30 6.79
C GLU A 174 -5.04 8.28 6.94
N GLY A 175 -6.08 8.12 6.13
CA GLY A 175 -7.20 9.05 5.99
C GLY A 175 -7.94 9.33 7.30
N LEU A 176 -8.51 8.31 7.96
CA LEU A 176 -9.22 8.50 9.24
C LEU A 176 -8.36 9.16 10.31
N LYS A 177 -7.10 8.72 10.45
CA LYS A 177 -6.18 9.29 11.43
C LYS A 177 -5.85 10.75 11.11
N SER A 178 -5.60 11.03 9.84
CA SER A 178 -5.24 12.38 9.39
C SER A 178 -6.45 13.33 9.39
N ALA A 179 -7.66 12.82 9.20
CA ALA A 179 -8.90 13.59 9.29
C ALA A 179 -9.11 14.15 10.71
N VAL A 180 -8.84 13.34 11.74
CA VAL A 180 -8.87 13.80 13.13
C VAL A 180 -7.83 14.91 13.36
N ASP A 181 -6.60 14.71 12.91
CA ASP A 181 -5.52 15.69 13.05
C ASP A 181 -5.86 17.06 12.42
N VAL A 182 -6.52 17.05 11.25
CA VAL A 182 -6.87 18.27 10.51
C VAL A 182 -7.74 19.23 11.33
N PHE A 183 -8.68 18.72 12.12
CA PHE A 183 -9.56 19.55 12.94
C PHE A 183 -8.83 20.24 14.10
N PHE A 184 -7.73 19.65 14.59
CA PHE A 184 -6.98 20.16 15.74
C PHE A 184 -5.72 20.95 15.36
N ARG A 185 -5.31 20.96 14.08
CA ARG A 185 -4.11 21.68 13.63
C ARG A 185 -4.33 23.17 13.33
N PRO A 186 -3.28 24.01 13.48
CA PRO A 186 -3.28 25.39 13.00
C PRO A 186 -3.56 25.45 11.49
N ARG A 187 -4.23 26.52 11.04
CA ARG A 187 -4.73 26.64 9.65
C ARG A 187 -3.64 26.85 8.59
N GLU A 188 -2.40 27.10 9.01
CA GLU A 188 -1.32 27.57 8.12
C GLU A 188 -0.54 26.44 7.44
N GLU A 189 -0.67 25.19 7.90
CA GLU A 189 0.04 24.07 7.27
C GLU A 189 -0.81 23.39 6.18
N PRO A 190 -0.28 23.22 4.95
CA PRO A 190 -0.99 22.52 3.90
C PRO A 190 -1.16 21.05 4.28
N HIS A 191 -2.38 20.53 4.17
CA HIS A 191 -2.69 19.14 4.50
C HIS A 191 -3.47 18.46 3.37
N PRO A 192 -3.19 17.19 3.02
CA PRO A 192 -3.87 16.50 1.92
C PRO A 192 -5.40 16.43 2.07
N LEU A 193 -5.88 16.40 3.31
CA LEU A 193 -7.31 16.39 3.68
C LEU A 193 -7.85 17.76 4.13
N GLN A 194 -7.24 18.85 3.70
CA GLN A 194 -7.65 20.21 4.10
C GLN A 194 -9.11 20.53 3.71
N PHE A 195 -9.61 19.91 2.64
CA PHE A 195 -11.01 20.03 2.18
C PHE A 195 -12.05 19.71 3.26
N LEU A 196 -11.72 18.91 4.28
CA LEU A 196 -12.61 18.59 5.40
C LEU A 196 -12.98 19.79 6.28
N ARG A 197 -12.23 20.89 6.19
CA ARG A 197 -12.51 22.13 6.95
C ARG A 197 -13.22 23.18 6.12
N GLU A 198 -13.37 22.95 4.82
CA GLU A 198 -13.88 23.94 3.89
C GLU A 198 -15.38 23.73 3.69
N ALA A 199 -16.16 24.82 3.75
CA ALA A 199 -17.62 24.74 3.62
C ALA A 199 -18.07 24.24 2.23
N ASN A 200 -17.18 24.31 1.23
CA ASN A 200 -17.36 23.76 -0.10
C ASN A 200 -16.35 22.63 -0.29
N ALA A 201 -16.56 21.47 0.35
CA ALA A 201 -15.68 20.29 0.33
C ALA A 201 -15.53 19.61 -1.06
N GLY A 202 -15.51 20.39 -2.14
CA GLY A 202 -15.39 19.92 -3.52
C GLY A 202 -13.97 20.00 -4.09
N ASP A 203 -13.00 20.58 -3.39
CA ASP A 203 -11.64 20.69 -3.93
C ASP A 203 -10.70 19.62 -3.37
N LEU A 204 -10.45 18.58 -4.17
CA LEU A 204 -9.47 17.54 -3.88
C LEU A 204 -8.06 17.86 -4.38
N GLN A 205 -7.79 19.10 -4.83
CA GLN A 205 -6.46 19.54 -5.28
C GLN A 205 -5.36 19.30 -4.22
N PRO A 206 -5.55 19.53 -2.91
CA PRO A 206 -4.52 19.22 -1.90
C PRO A 206 -4.18 17.73 -1.85
N LEU A 207 -5.18 16.86 -1.99
CA LEU A 207 -4.99 15.42 -2.03
C LEU A 207 -4.24 15.00 -3.31
N TYR A 208 -4.61 15.56 -4.46
CA TYR A 208 -3.90 15.35 -5.71
C TYR A 208 -2.44 15.83 -5.64
N ALA A 209 -2.19 17.02 -5.08
CA ALA A 209 -0.84 17.54 -4.91
C ALA A 209 0.03 16.60 -4.06
N PHE A 210 -0.51 16.07 -2.96
CA PHE A 210 0.15 15.03 -2.17
C PHE A 210 0.50 13.79 -2.99
N VAL A 211 -0.45 13.26 -3.77
CA VAL A 211 -0.22 12.08 -4.62
C VAL A 211 0.88 12.35 -5.65
N ARG A 212 0.80 13.50 -6.33
CA ARG A 212 1.78 13.93 -7.33
C ARG A 212 3.18 14.01 -6.72
N ASP A 213 3.32 14.70 -5.60
CA ASP A 213 4.62 14.91 -4.94
C ASP A 213 5.18 13.57 -4.40
N ALA A 214 4.31 12.69 -3.88
CA ALA A 214 4.71 11.35 -3.44
C ALA A 214 5.20 10.46 -4.59
N LEU A 215 4.59 10.55 -5.77
CA LEU A 215 4.86 9.68 -6.91
C LEU A 215 5.80 10.28 -7.97
N GLN A 216 6.20 11.54 -7.82
CA GLN A 216 7.08 12.21 -8.78
C GLN A 216 8.31 11.34 -9.09
N PRO A 217 8.58 11.07 -10.38
CA PRO A 217 9.79 10.37 -10.79
C PRO A 217 11.02 11.14 -10.32
N VAL A 218 11.96 10.43 -9.71
CA VAL A 218 13.24 10.99 -9.28
C VAL A 218 14.31 10.38 -10.17
N ASP A 219 15.08 11.22 -10.86
CA ASP A 219 16.26 10.81 -11.62
C ASP A 219 17.43 10.50 -10.67
N SER A 220 17.24 9.55 -9.76
CA SER A 220 18.31 9.05 -8.89
C SER A 220 19.01 7.91 -9.60
N GLY A 221 20.32 8.02 -9.87
CA GLY A 221 21.14 6.98 -10.49
C GLY A 221 21.32 5.68 -9.68
N GLU A 222 20.59 5.52 -8.57
CA GLU A 222 20.43 4.24 -7.86
C GLU A 222 19.27 3.44 -8.47
N ALA A 223 19.09 2.17 -8.06
CA ALA A 223 18.11 1.24 -8.64
C ALA A 223 16.69 1.84 -8.68
N ALA A 224 16.34 2.45 -9.80
CA ALA A 224 15.11 3.19 -9.97
C ALA A 224 13.90 2.26 -9.79
N TRP A 225 12.87 2.76 -9.09
CA TRP A 225 11.59 2.08 -9.00
C TRP A 225 11.01 1.88 -10.39
N ARG A 226 10.40 0.72 -10.64
CA ARG A 226 9.96 0.33 -11.99
C ARG A 226 8.93 1.29 -12.57
N CYS A 227 7.92 1.65 -11.79
CA CYS A 227 6.89 2.62 -12.17
C CYS A 227 6.20 3.17 -10.90
N PRO A 228 5.56 4.34 -10.97
CA PRO A 228 4.74 4.86 -9.89
C PRO A 228 3.36 4.19 -9.86
N VAL A 229 2.82 3.99 -8.66
CA VAL A 229 1.50 3.38 -8.46
C VAL A 229 0.73 4.16 -7.41
N LEU A 230 -0.47 4.63 -7.78
CA LEU A 230 -1.46 5.11 -6.82
C LEU A 230 -2.38 3.95 -6.44
N LEU A 231 -2.53 3.70 -5.15
CA LEU A 231 -3.53 2.78 -4.61
C LEU A 231 -4.43 3.56 -3.64
N VAL A 232 -5.74 3.48 -3.81
CA VAL A 232 -6.74 4.07 -2.91
C VAL A 232 -7.68 2.97 -2.42
N ASP A 233 -7.80 2.79 -1.11
CA ASP A 233 -8.49 1.63 -0.52
C ASP A 233 -10.02 1.70 -0.51
N ASP A 234 -10.62 2.90 -0.50
CA ASP A 234 -12.05 3.11 -0.69
C ASP A 234 -12.36 4.60 -0.97
N LEU A 235 -12.68 4.92 -2.23
CA LEU A 235 -13.05 6.27 -2.64
C LEU A 235 -14.44 6.71 -2.14
N SER A 236 -15.31 5.77 -1.81
CA SER A 236 -16.70 6.02 -1.41
C SER A 236 -16.76 6.77 -0.07
N VAL A 237 -15.74 6.60 0.77
CA VAL A 237 -15.56 7.39 2.00
C VAL A 237 -15.51 8.88 1.72
N LEU A 238 -15.01 9.33 0.56
CA LEU A 238 -14.99 10.75 0.22
C LEU A 238 -16.42 11.31 0.07
N LEU A 239 -17.35 10.54 -0.50
CA LEU A 239 -18.77 10.92 -0.56
C LEU A 239 -19.35 11.06 0.86
N SER A 240 -19.02 10.12 1.74
CA SER A 240 -19.45 10.15 3.15
C SER A 240 -18.88 11.34 3.92
N LEU A 241 -17.76 11.90 3.46
CA LEU A 241 -17.13 13.11 4.00
C LEU A 241 -17.68 14.40 3.37
N GLY A 242 -18.72 14.31 2.53
CA GLY A 242 -19.39 15.45 1.91
C GLY A 242 -18.75 15.93 0.61
N VAL A 243 -17.80 15.17 0.04
CA VAL A 243 -17.21 15.47 -1.26
C VAL A 243 -18.15 15.00 -2.36
N GLY A 244 -18.57 15.89 -3.25
CA GLY A 244 -19.46 15.51 -4.35
C GLY A 244 -18.79 14.54 -5.35
N PRO A 245 -19.57 13.67 -6.03
CA PRO A 245 -19.02 12.63 -6.91
C PRO A 245 -18.21 13.18 -8.08
N VAL A 246 -18.59 14.36 -8.61
CA VAL A 246 -17.84 15.04 -9.68
C VAL A 246 -16.42 15.40 -9.25
N ALA A 247 -16.26 15.92 -8.01
CA ALA A 247 -14.93 16.26 -7.48
C ALA A 247 -14.05 15.01 -7.32
N VAL A 248 -14.62 13.89 -6.89
CA VAL A 248 -13.91 12.60 -6.79
C VAL A 248 -13.51 12.09 -8.19
N LEU A 249 -14.40 12.20 -9.18
CA LEU A 249 -14.11 11.86 -10.56
C LEU A 249 -12.99 12.73 -11.16
N ASP A 250 -13.01 14.04 -10.89
CA ASP A 250 -11.95 14.95 -11.31
C ASP A 250 -10.61 14.59 -10.67
N PHE A 251 -10.59 14.29 -9.36
CA PHE A 251 -9.39 13.80 -8.68
C PHE A 251 -8.80 12.56 -9.36
N VAL A 252 -9.62 11.53 -9.61
CA VAL A 252 -9.15 10.31 -10.27
C VAL A 252 -8.71 10.60 -11.71
N HIS A 253 -9.39 11.51 -12.41
CA HIS A 253 -9.00 11.93 -13.75
C HIS A 253 -7.60 12.56 -13.78
N TYR A 254 -7.32 13.51 -12.89
CA TYR A 254 -6.00 14.13 -12.76
C TYR A 254 -4.93 13.11 -12.37
N CYS A 255 -5.22 12.24 -11.41
CA CYS A 255 -4.30 11.14 -11.05
C CYS A 255 -4.01 10.23 -12.25
N ARG A 256 -5.03 9.87 -13.05
CA ARG A 256 -4.86 9.04 -14.25
C ARG A 256 -4.05 9.76 -15.32
N ALA A 257 -4.29 11.05 -15.57
CA ALA A 257 -3.53 11.83 -16.53
C ALA A 257 -2.03 11.84 -16.15
N THR A 258 -1.71 12.21 -14.91
CA THR A 258 -0.33 12.29 -14.44
C THR A 258 0.32 10.91 -14.26
N VAL A 259 -0.28 10.02 -13.48
CA VAL A 259 0.33 8.72 -13.15
C VAL A 259 0.30 7.78 -14.34
N CYS A 260 -0.85 7.58 -15.00
CA CYS A 260 -0.95 6.60 -16.08
C CYS A 260 -0.39 7.11 -17.42
N GLN A 261 -0.71 8.35 -17.81
CA GLN A 261 -0.35 8.83 -19.16
C GLN A 261 1.06 9.41 -19.21
N GLU A 262 1.43 10.29 -18.27
CA GLU A 262 2.74 10.93 -18.25
C GLU A 262 3.83 10.00 -17.72
N TRP A 263 3.61 9.38 -16.55
CA TRP A 263 4.66 8.59 -15.87
C TRP A 263 4.60 7.09 -16.13
N LYS A 264 3.68 6.63 -16.99
CA LYS A 264 3.47 5.20 -17.31
C LYS A 264 3.31 4.32 -16.07
N GLY A 265 2.74 4.88 -15.01
CA GLY A 265 2.37 4.22 -13.78
C GLY A 265 0.98 3.61 -13.83
N ASN A 266 0.52 3.11 -12.68
CA ASN A 266 -0.81 2.52 -12.54
C ASN A 266 -1.62 3.17 -11.43
N VAL A 267 -2.94 3.18 -11.59
CA VAL A 267 -3.88 3.62 -10.57
C VAL A 267 -4.80 2.44 -10.25
N VAL A 268 -4.98 2.16 -8.96
CA VAL A 268 -5.94 1.17 -8.46
C VAL A 268 -6.79 1.84 -7.40
N CYS A 269 -8.10 1.79 -7.56
CA CYS A 269 -9.04 2.37 -6.61
C CYS A 269 -10.15 1.39 -6.31
N LEU A 270 -10.58 1.32 -5.05
CA LEU A 270 -11.80 0.62 -4.67
C LEU A 270 -12.97 1.59 -4.50
N VAL A 271 -14.16 1.12 -4.87
CA VAL A 271 -15.45 1.79 -4.66
C VAL A 271 -16.46 0.78 -4.17
N HIS A 272 -17.21 1.13 -3.13
CA HIS A 272 -18.32 0.36 -2.61
C HIS A 272 -19.55 0.56 -3.48
N ASP A 273 -20.08 -0.56 -3.96
CA ASP A 273 -21.31 -0.61 -4.71
C ASP A 273 -22.48 -0.76 -3.72
N SER A 274 -23.23 0.31 -3.58
CA SER A 274 -24.34 0.44 -2.64
C SER A 274 -25.51 -0.52 -3.01
N GLY A 275 -25.50 -1.06 -4.23
CA GLY A 275 -26.36 -2.15 -4.67
C GLY A 275 -27.77 -1.66 -4.97
N ASP A 276 -28.73 -2.06 -4.12
CA ASP A 276 -30.16 -1.74 -4.32
C ASP A 276 -30.58 -0.48 -3.55
N THR A 277 -29.64 0.26 -2.97
CA THR A 277 -29.94 1.54 -2.32
C THR A 277 -30.04 2.65 -3.36
N GLU A 278 -30.98 3.58 -3.18
CA GLU A 278 -31.16 4.76 -4.03
C GLU A 278 -30.08 5.84 -3.74
N ASP A 279 -28.81 5.46 -3.80
CA ASP A 279 -27.67 6.35 -3.63
C ASP A 279 -27.15 6.82 -5.00
N GLU A 280 -27.80 7.86 -5.53
CA GLU A 280 -27.49 8.42 -6.85
C GLU A 280 -26.03 8.92 -6.95
N GLU A 281 -25.44 9.43 -5.86
CA GLU A 281 -24.07 9.92 -5.88
C GLU A 281 -23.06 8.79 -6.02
N SER A 282 -23.28 7.69 -5.30
CA SER A 282 -22.49 6.47 -5.42
C SER A 282 -22.59 5.87 -6.83
N ASP A 283 -23.79 5.84 -7.41
CA ASP A 283 -24.00 5.38 -8.78
C ASP A 283 -23.27 6.24 -9.81
N VAL A 284 -23.31 7.57 -9.67
CA VAL A 284 -22.57 8.49 -10.56
C VAL A 284 -21.06 8.23 -10.47
N LEU A 285 -20.53 8.07 -9.26
CA LEU A 285 -19.12 7.78 -9.03
C LEU A 285 -18.71 6.44 -9.66
N LEU A 286 -19.46 5.37 -9.35
CA LEU A 286 -19.18 4.03 -9.83
C LEU A 286 -19.23 3.95 -11.36
N ASN A 287 -20.27 4.52 -11.97
CA ASN A 287 -20.42 4.54 -13.43
C ASN A 287 -19.30 5.35 -14.09
N GLY A 288 -19.02 6.55 -13.57
CA GLY A 288 -17.96 7.42 -14.07
C GLY A 288 -16.59 6.76 -14.03
N LEU A 289 -16.23 6.14 -12.91
CA LEU A 289 -14.96 5.40 -12.78
C LEU A 289 -14.92 4.18 -13.67
N SER A 290 -16.02 3.42 -13.71
CA SER A 290 -16.15 2.25 -14.59
C SER A 290 -15.78 2.63 -16.02
N HIS A 291 -16.34 3.70 -16.58
CA HIS A 291 -16.05 4.16 -17.95
C HIS A 291 -14.58 4.50 -18.20
N GLN A 292 -13.84 4.92 -17.18
CA GLN A 292 -12.42 5.29 -17.29
C GLN A 292 -11.45 4.12 -17.10
N SER A 293 -11.93 3.01 -16.52
CA SER A 293 -11.12 1.85 -16.15
C SER A 293 -10.81 0.91 -17.31
N HIS A 294 -9.63 0.32 -17.26
CA HIS A 294 -9.16 -0.70 -18.22
C HIS A 294 -9.48 -2.11 -17.72
N LEU A 295 -9.51 -2.29 -16.40
CA LEU A 295 -9.83 -3.53 -15.71
C LEU A 295 -10.80 -3.20 -14.58
N ILE A 296 -11.86 -4.00 -14.45
CA ILE A 296 -12.82 -3.90 -13.35
C ILE A 296 -12.90 -5.26 -12.67
N LEU A 297 -12.65 -5.28 -11.36
CA LEU A 297 -12.79 -6.46 -10.50
C LEU A 297 -13.97 -6.22 -9.55
N ARG A 298 -15.12 -6.86 -9.80
CA ARG A 298 -16.31 -6.74 -8.95
C ARG A 298 -16.44 -7.97 -8.06
N ALA A 299 -16.16 -7.81 -6.76
CA ALA A 299 -16.44 -8.79 -5.73
C ALA A 299 -17.92 -8.66 -5.31
N GLU A 300 -18.69 -9.73 -5.41
CA GLU A 300 -20.12 -9.69 -5.16
C GLU A 300 -20.50 -10.79 -4.16
N GLY A 301 -21.47 -10.50 -3.30
CA GLY A 301 -22.16 -11.52 -2.52
C GLY A 301 -22.84 -12.56 -3.43
N LEU A 302 -23.07 -13.77 -2.91
CA LEU A 302 -23.79 -14.81 -3.64
C LEU A 302 -25.29 -14.49 -3.67
N ALA A 303 -25.93 -14.66 -4.83
CA ALA A 303 -27.37 -14.45 -4.98
C ALA A 303 -28.22 -15.38 -4.08
N THR A 304 -27.71 -16.55 -3.74
CA THR A 304 -28.37 -17.54 -2.86
C THR A 304 -28.16 -17.27 -1.37
N GLY A 305 -27.43 -16.21 -1.01
CA GLY A 305 -27.05 -15.91 0.38
C GLY A 305 -25.74 -16.56 0.82
N PHE A 306 -25.55 -16.68 2.13
CA PHE A 306 -24.27 -17.09 2.73
C PHE A 306 -23.96 -18.58 2.54
N CYS A 307 -22.70 -18.89 2.23
CA CYS A 307 -22.17 -20.25 2.21
C CYS A 307 -20.88 -20.32 3.04
N LYS A 308 -20.71 -21.39 3.82
CA LYS A 308 -19.49 -21.60 4.63
C LYS A 308 -18.24 -21.78 3.78
N ASP A 309 -18.38 -22.36 2.59
CA ASP A 309 -17.27 -22.73 1.72
C ASP A 309 -17.09 -21.80 0.53
N VAL A 310 -18.01 -20.86 0.33
CA VAL A 310 -17.96 -19.87 -0.75
C VAL A 310 -18.29 -18.50 -0.18
N HIS A 311 -17.31 -17.60 -0.16
CA HIS A 311 -17.46 -16.28 0.44
C HIS A 311 -18.11 -15.26 -0.51
N GLY A 312 -17.97 -15.46 -1.82
CA GLY A 312 -18.55 -14.58 -2.82
C GLY A 312 -18.22 -15.01 -4.25
N GLN A 313 -18.51 -14.13 -5.20
CA GLN A 313 -18.10 -14.26 -6.59
C GLN A 313 -17.29 -13.04 -7.06
N LEU A 314 -16.26 -13.27 -7.85
CA LEU A 314 -15.45 -12.25 -8.49
C LEU A 314 -15.80 -12.22 -9.98
N ARG A 315 -16.28 -11.08 -10.46
CA ARG A 315 -16.42 -10.78 -11.89
C ARG A 315 -15.24 -9.95 -12.36
N ILE A 316 -14.61 -10.39 -13.43
CA ILE A 316 -13.47 -9.73 -14.04
C ILE A 316 -13.92 -9.20 -15.39
N LEU A 317 -13.84 -7.89 -15.61
CA LEU A 317 -14.17 -7.24 -16.87
C LEU A 317 -12.94 -6.51 -17.41
N TRP A 318 -12.49 -6.92 -18.59
CA TRP A 318 -11.42 -6.22 -19.31
C TRP A 318 -12.04 -5.32 -20.38
N ARG A 319 -11.85 -4.00 -20.24
CA ARG A 319 -12.19 -3.06 -21.31
C ARG A 319 -11.01 -2.94 -22.26
N ARG A 320 -11.21 -3.37 -23.50
CA ARG A 320 -10.22 -3.11 -24.56
C ARG A 320 -10.47 -1.70 -25.14
N PRO A 321 -9.43 -1.00 -25.60
CA PRO A 321 -9.63 0.13 -26.50
C PRO A 321 -10.44 -0.37 -27.71
N LEU A 322 -11.45 0.40 -28.15
CA LEU A 322 -12.29 0.04 -29.29
C LEU A 322 -11.42 -0.26 -30.52
N GLN A 323 -11.17 -1.53 -30.81
CA GLN A 323 -10.80 -1.95 -32.15
C GLN A 323 -12.09 -2.24 -32.91
N PRO A 324 -12.28 -1.68 -34.12
CA PRO A 324 -13.57 -1.65 -34.80
C PRO A 324 -14.18 -3.00 -35.18
N ASN A 325 -13.46 -4.13 -35.03
CA ASN A 325 -13.91 -5.45 -35.49
C ASN A 325 -13.99 -6.57 -34.43
N THR A 326 -13.84 -6.30 -33.13
CA THR A 326 -14.08 -7.31 -32.07
C THR A 326 -14.71 -6.69 -30.83
N HIS A 327 -16.01 -6.37 -30.92
CA HIS A 327 -16.82 -5.83 -29.83
C HIS A 327 -17.34 -6.93 -28.88
N GLN A 328 -16.47 -7.54 -28.10
CA GLN A 328 -16.91 -8.19 -26.86
C GLN A 328 -15.90 -7.89 -25.74
N ASP A 329 -16.36 -7.07 -24.78
CA ASP A 329 -15.71 -6.99 -23.48
C ASP A 329 -15.65 -8.42 -22.92
N ARG A 330 -14.44 -8.91 -22.68
CA ARG A 330 -14.27 -10.24 -22.08
C ARG A 330 -14.69 -10.10 -20.62
N SER A 331 -15.71 -10.85 -20.22
CA SER A 331 -16.09 -10.99 -18.81
C SER A 331 -15.89 -12.43 -18.35
N LEU A 332 -15.24 -12.62 -17.21
CA LEU A 332 -15.14 -13.92 -16.55
C LEU A 332 -15.75 -13.82 -15.14
N THR A 333 -16.31 -14.92 -14.65
CA THR A 333 -16.87 -14.97 -13.29
C THR A 333 -16.41 -16.22 -12.59
N TYR A 334 -15.83 -16.02 -11.41
CA TYR A 334 -15.37 -17.07 -10.52
C TYR A 334 -16.05 -16.93 -9.17
N GLN A 335 -16.22 -18.02 -8.45
CA GLN A 335 -16.50 -17.98 -7.02
C GLN A 335 -15.18 -18.01 -6.26
N TYR A 336 -15.15 -17.43 -5.07
CA TYR A 336 -13.94 -17.38 -4.27
C TYR A 336 -14.15 -17.80 -2.82
N LYS A 337 -13.09 -18.34 -2.22
CA LYS A 337 -12.99 -18.62 -0.79
C LYS A 337 -11.72 -17.98 -0.24
N ILE A 338 -11.88 -17.02 0.66
CA ILE A 338 -10.80 -16.41 1.42
C ILE A 338 -10.30 -17.41 2.48
N GLN A 339 -8.98 -17.54 2.58
CA GLN A 339 -8.25 -18.30 3.59
C GLN A 339 -7.26 -17.35 4.28
N ASP A 340 -6.60 -17.80 5.35
CA ASP A 340 -5.71 -16.95 6.15
C ASP A 340 -4.55 -16.30 5.36
N LYS A 341 -4.05 -16.98 4.31
CA LYS A 341 -2.89 -16.54 3.51
C LYS A 341 -3.13 -16.58 2.01
N SER A 342 -4.31 -16.99 1.56
CA SER A 342 -4.62 -17.20 0.15
C SER A 342 -6.12 -17.02 -0.10
N VAL A 343 -6.49 -16.92 -1.37
CA VAL A 343 -7.85 -16.85 -1.86
C VAL A 343 -7.87 -17.84 -2.99
N SER A 344 -8.74 -18.84 -2.86
CA SER A 344 -8.95 -19.85 -3.89
C SER A 344 -10.11 -19.42 -4.78
N PHE A 345 -9.94 -19.55 -6.11
CA PHE A 345 -10.94 -19.23 -7.12
C PHE A 345 -11.38 -20.50 -7.85
N PHE A 346 -12.68 -20.63 -8.07
CA PHE A 346 -13.27 -21.78 -8.74
C PHE A 346 -14.34 -21.33 -9.73
N ALA A 347 -14.49 -22.07 -10.83
CA ALA A 347 -15.59 -21.86 -11.75
C ALA A 347 -16.93 -22.12 -11.04
N LYS A 348 -18.00 -21.43 -11.45
CA LYS A 348 -19.34 -21.68 -10.92
C LYS A 348 -19.70 -23.16 -11.06
N GLY A 349 -20.18 -23.76 -9.97
CA GLY A 349 -20.54 -25.20 -9.92
C GLY A 349 -19.40 -26.15 -9.56
N MET A 350 -18.16 -25.67 -9.42
CA MET A 350 -16.99 -26.48 -9.04
C MET A 350 -16.53 -26.21 -7.59
N SER A 351 -17.40 -25.63 -6.76
CA SER A 351 -17.06 -25.33 -5.37
C SER A 351 -16.96 -26.61 -4.52
N PRO A 352 -16.09 -26.67 -3.49
CA PRO A 352 -16.02 -27.82 -2.57
C PRO A 352 -17.30 -28.13 -1.79
N ALA A 353 -18.30 -27.25 -1.80
CA ALA A 353 -19.62 -27.52 -1.22
C ALA A 353 -20.56 -28.28 -2.17
N VAL A 354 -20.22 -28.35 -3.45
CA VAL A 354 -21.01 -29.00 -4.51
C VAL A 354 -20.36 -30.32 -4.96
N LEU A 355 -19.05 -30.44 -4.80
CA LEU A 355 -18.25 -31.65 -5.03
C LEU A 355 -18.12 -32.44 -3.72
#